data_AF-A0A9P8KAX8-F1
#
_entry.id   AF-A0A9P8KAX8-F1
#
_cell.length_a   1.000
_cell.length_b   1.000
_cell.length_c   1.000
_cell.angle_alpha   90.00
_cell.angle_beta   90.00
_cell.angle_gamma   90.00
#
_symmetry.space_group_name_H-M   'P 1'
#
loop_
_entity.id
_entity.type
_entity.pdbx_description
1 polymer ?
#
loop_
_entity_poly.entity_id
_entity_poly.type
_entity_poly.pdbx_seq_one_letter_code
_entity_poly.pdbx_strand_id
1 'polypeptide(L)'
;MSTTIPVTNTAVEPSTMATTGMNNHSYGYEMPPFPTAGTPMDSDVTEQSWQQPAAMLEKHFPTSHDPPTDEQLDASTQQEGTTWQNPQYGLPHPAIASPFASARDHGEEETISVPFSLLDALLTSPVWQRTPRRRLSSLTEILPEPNHHFDATIHELSLRRHDVSVVCHARPQPVDILYGGSDNPLANVIAAKMSIEPILAPEHFAWSWLMYLYGMWLIDPTQDRFEALPSWLHPTTLQLSELHPSSADLVIWPVMRDNIIRYSATLDMAAVHSLFVCTCRLRGAFNAKFIKRTNNGDLELDTAFERIFLDVEKWGLLDKFWVTYPQLVEKLDQSIRMSDADLLPP
;
A
#
# COMPACT_ATOMS: atom_id res chain seq x y z
N MET A 1 -2.93 -5.24 38.40
CA MET A 1 -1.80 -6.20 38.32
C MET A 1 -1.42 -6.30 36.84
N SER A 2 -0.15 -6.12 36.50
CA SER A 2 0.35 -6.20 35.11
C SER A 2 1.05 -7.54 34.91
N THR A 3 0.96 -8.11 33.71
CA THR A 3 1.64 -9.36 33.35
C THR A 3 2.60 -9.13 32.19
N THR A 4 3.74 -9.82 32.23
CA THR A 4 4.85 -9.69 31.29
C THR A 4 4.75 -10.78 30.22
N ILE A 5 4.78 -10.40 28.93
CA ILE A 5 4.65 -11.35 27.80
C ILE A 5 5.85 -11.18 26.86
N PRO A 6 6.48 -12.28 26.38
CA PRO A 6 7.56 -12.19 25.40
C PRO A 6 7.04 -11.75 24.01
N VAL A 7 7.78 -10.87 23.34
CA VAL A 7 7.53 -10.50 21.94
C VAL A 7 8.00 -11.64 21.03
N THR A 8 7.13 -12.63 20.80
CA THR A 8 7.41 -13.71 19.83
C THR A 8 6.80 -13.36 18.48
N ASN A 9 7.66 -13.03 17.51
CA ASN A 9 7.30 -13.03 16.09
C ASN A 9 7.27 -14.49 15.62
N THR A 10 6.15 -15.17 15.81
CA THR A 10 5.91 -16.45 15.17
C THR A 10 5.04 -16.22 13.95
N ALA A 11 5.66 -16.30 12.77
CA ALA A 11 4.94 -16.67 11.56
C ALA A 11 4.22 -17.98 11.88
N VAL A 12 2.90 -17.97 11.74
CA VAL A 12 2.07 -19.16 11.94
C VAL A 12 2.50 -20.18 10.88
N GLU A 13 3.20 -21.24 11.29
CA GLU A 13 3.42 -22.40 10.44
C GLU A 13 2.06 -23.03 10.09
N PRO A 14 1.83 -23.43 8.83
CA PRO A 14 0.59 -24.09 8.45
C PRO A 14 0.52 -25.47 9.12
N SER A 15 -0.54 -25.68 9.90
CA SER A 15 -0.85 -26.96 10.52
C SER A 15 -0.97 -28.05 9.44
N THR A 16 -0.12 -29.07 9.54
CA THR A 16 -0.18 -30.30 8.75
C THR A 16 -1.39 -31.12 9.19
N MET A 17 -2.48 -31.08 8.41
CA MET A 17 -3.57 -32.04 8.56
C MET A 17 -3.25 -33.36 7.85
N ALA A 18 -3.43 -34.43 8.62
CA ALA A 18 -3.17 -35.80 8.28
C ALA A 18 -3.95 -36.29 7.05
N THR A 19 -3.23 -37.02 6.21
CA THR A 19 -3.72 -37.78 5.07
C THR A 19 -4.63 -38.90 5.54
N THR A 20 -5.92 -38.85 5.19
CA THR A 20 -6.78 -40.05 5.18
C THR A 20 -7.36 -40.18 3.79
N GLY A 21 -6.88 -41.19 3.06
CA GLY A 21 -7.34 -41.52 1.73
C GLY A 21 -8.74 -42.11 1.77
N MET A 22 -9.53 -41.83 0.73
CA MET A 22 -10.49 -42.77 0.17
C MET A 22 -10.92 -42.33 -1.25
N ASN A 23 -10.70 -43.26 -2.17
CA ASN A 23 -11.53 -43.65 -3.31
C ASN A 23 -11.74 -42.71 -4.50
N ASN A 24 -11.01 -43.07 -5.55
CA ASN A 24 -11.36 -43.00 -6.97
C ASN A 24 -12.86 -43.18 -7.25
N HIS A 25 -13.47 -42.16 -7.85
CA HIS A 25 -14.50 -42.37 -8.86
C HIS A 25 -14.21 -41.46 -10.07
N SER A 26 -13.77 -42.12 -11.13
CA SER A 26 -13.63 -41.62 -12.49
C SER A 26 -14.99 -41.24 -13.07
N TYR A 27 -15.19 -39.96 -13.39
CA TYR A 27 -16.18 -39.52 -14.36
C TYR A 27 -15.46 -38.87 -15.53
N GLY A 28 -15.39 -39.61 -16.63
CA GLY A 28 -14.89 -39.12 -17.91
C GLY A 28 -15.88 -38.13 -18.51
N TYR A 29 -15.38 -36.93 -18.82
CA TYR A 29 -16.04 -36.00 -19.73
C TYR A 29 -15.27 -36.03 -21.05
N GLU A 30 -15.91 -36.63 -22.07
CA GLU A 30 -15.47 -36.58 -23.46
C GLU A 30 -15.66 -35.16 -24.01
N MET A 31 -14.57 -34.60 -24.55
CA MET A 31 -14.59 -33.36 -25.33
C MET A 31 -15.00 -33.66 -26.79
N PRO A 32 -15.94 -32.91 -27.39
CA PRO A 32 -16.17 -32.99 -28.82
C PRO A 32 -15.08 -32.24 -29.62
N PRO A 33 -14.78 -32.67 -30.86
CA PRO A 33 -13.56 -32.28 -31.58
C PRO A 33 -13.65 -30.90 -32.25
N PHE A 34 -12.48 -30.25 -32.33
CA PHE A 34 -12.22 -29.09 -33.20
C PHE A 34 -12.36 -29.46 -34.69
N PRO A 35 -12.92 -28.58 -35.54
CA PRO A 35 -12.71 -28.65 -36.97
C PRO A 35 -11.51 -27.79 -37.44
N THR A 36 -10.60 -28.42 -38.17
CA THR A 36 -9.47 -27.82 -38.88
C THR A 36 -9.82 -27.51 -40.35
N ALA A 37 -9.56 -26.26 -40.74
CA ALA A 37 -9.00 -25.72 -42.00
C ALA A 37 -9.69 -25.87 -43.39
N GLY A 38 -9.73 -24.71 -44.09
CA GLY A 38 -9.83 -24.51 -45.56
C GLY A 38 -11.09 -23.71 -45.97
N THR A 39 -11.07 -22.60 -46.72
CA THR A 39 -10.10 -22.00 -47.66
C THR A 39 -10.51 -20.51 -47.93
N PRO A 40 -9.84 -19.69 -48.79
CA PRO A 40 -9.51 -18.30 -48.50
C PRO A 40 -10.36 -17.26 -49.26
N MET A 41 -10.30 -15.99 -48.84
CA MET A 41 -10.51 -14.87 -49.75
C MET A 41 -9.58 -13.70 -49.43
N ASP A 42 -8.80 -13.34 -50.44
CA ASP A 42 -8.06 -12.10 -50.61
C ASP A 42 -8.99 -10.88 -50.57
N SER A 43 -8.54 -9.78 -49.95
CA SER A 43 -7.96 -8.64 -50.68
C SER A 43 -7.92 -7.39 -49.79
N ASP A 44 -6.72 -6.81 -49.68
CA ASP A 44 -6.42 -5.37 -49.63
C ASP A 44 -7.31 -4.44 -48.79
N VAL A 45 -6.80 -4.02 -47.62
CA VAL A 45 -6.82 -2.58 -47.25
C VAL A 45 -5.52 -2.24 -46.50
N THR A 46 -4.87 -1.22 -47.04
CA THR A 46 -3.61 -0.56 -46.72
C THR A 46 -3.46 -0.02 -45.30
N GLU A 47 -2.22 -0.10 -44.79
CA GLU A 47 -1.65 0.77 -43.76
C GLU A 47 -1.85 2.26 -44.12
N GLN A 48 -2.54 3.03 -43.26
CA GLN A 48 -2.21 4.43 -42.98
C GLN A 48 -3.08 5.04 -41.86
N SER A 49 -2.41 5.82 -41.00
CA SER A 49 -2.93 6.88 -40.13
C SER A 49 -3.62 6.49 -38.81
N TRP A 50 -2.84 6.54 -37.72
CA TRP A 50 -3.35 6.98 -36.42
C TRP A 50 -2.65 8.31 -36.08
N GLN A 51 -3.19 9.40 -36.61
CA GLN A 51 -3.03 10.72 -36.00
C GLN A 51 -4.21 10.99 -35.07
N GLN A 52 -3.89 11.49 -33.88
CA GLN A 52 -4.83 11.98 -32.87
C GLN A 52 -5.71 13.11 -33.43
N PRO A 53 -6.88 13.35 -32.81
CA PRO A 53 -7.44 14.69 -32.76
C PRO A 53 -7.46 15.21 -31.31
N ALA A 54 -6.48 16.05 -30.98
CA ALA A 54 -6.60 17.05 -29.93
C ALA A 54 -7.25 18.29 -30.53
N ALA A 55 -8.55 18.48 -30.30
CA ALA A 55 -9.23 19.75 -30.54
C ALA A 55 -10.54 19.78 -29.77
N MET A 56 -10.58 20.51 -28.65
CA MET A 56 -11.71 21.34 -28.20
C MET A 56 -11.36 21.95 -26.83
N LEU A 57 -10.80 23.17 -26.83
CA LEU A 57 -11.09 24.27 -25.89
C LEU A 57 -10.07 25.40 -26.08
N GLU A 58 -10.30 26.25 -27.08
CA GLU A 58 -9.79 27.62 -27.06
C GLU A 58 -10.95 28.58 -27.32
N LYS A 59 -11.29 29.38 -26.32
CA LYS A 59 -12.11 30.58 -26.46
C LYS A 59 -11.29 31.79 -26.01
N HIS A 60 -10.84 32.54 -27.02
CA HIS A 60 -10.85 34.00 -27.15
C HIS A 60 -10.14 34.84 -26.08
N PHE A 61 -9.08 35.55 -26.49
CA PHE A 61 -8.95 37.02 -26.35
C PHE A 61 -7.98 37.57 -27.45
N PRO A 62 -8.11 38.84 -27.89
CA PRO A 62 -7.71 39.31 -29.22
C PRO A 62 -6.29 39.90 -29.33
N THR A 63 -5.76 39.86 -30.55
CA THR A 63 -4.49 40.41 -31.06
C THR A 63 -4.63 41.79 -31.72
N SER A 64 -3.72 42.73 -31.42
CA SER A 64 -2.95 43.62 -32.33
C SER A 64 -2.17 44.63 -31.46
N HIS A 65 -0.95 45.13 -31.74
CA HIS A 65 -0.33 45.64 -32.97
C HIS A 65 1.21 45.62 -32.90
N ASP A 66 1.81 45.85 -34.07
CA ASP A 66 3.20 45.75 -34.58
C ASP A 66 4.39 46.40 -33.81
N PRO A 67 5.65 46.04 -34.17
CA PRO A 67 6.88 46.42 -33.46
C PRO A 67 7.60 47.63 -34.07
N PRO A 68 8.70 48.11 -33.44
CA PRO A 68 9.79 48.67 -34.23
C PRO A 68 11.19 48.15 -33.88
N THR A 69 11.98 48.06 -34.94
CA THR A 69 13.45 47.92 -35.08
C THR A 69 14.21 49.12 -34.50
N ASP A 70 15.38 48.89 -33.86
CA ASP A 70 16.72 49.15 -34.41
C ASP A 70 17.86 49.14 -33.35
N GLU A 71 18.97 48.52 -33.79
CA GLU A 71 20.39 48.81 -33.56
C GLU A 71 21.07 48.98 -32.17
N GLN A 72 22.24 48.32 -32.13
CA GLN A 72 23.53 48.70 -31.50
C GLN A 72 23.77 48.41 -30.00
N LEU A 73 24.58 47.39 -29.67
CA LEU A 73 26.04 47.50 -29.44
C LEU A 73 26.67 46.26 -28.76
N ASP A 74 27.93 46.08 -29.13
CA ASP A 74 28.94 45.07 -28.82
C ASP A 74 29.12 44.52 -27.39
N ALA A 75 29.44 43.22 -27.41
CA ALA A 75 30.54 42.51 -26.74
C ALA A 75 30.71 42.49 -25.21
N SER A 76 30.72 41.23 -24.73
CA SER A 76 31.46 40.64 -23.60
C SER A 76 30.93 40.88 -22.17
N THR A 77 30.39 39.82 -21.56
CA THR A 77 30.79 39.27 -20.23
C THR A 77 30.07 37.93 -20.00
N GLN A 78 30.75 37.03 -19.28
CA GLN A 78 30.36 35.68 -18.90
C GLN A 78 29.09 35.59 -18.01
N GLN A 79 28.58 34.35 -17.90
CA GLN A 79 27.62 33.80 -16.92
C GLN A 79 26.14 34.16 -17.09
N GLU A 80 25.29 33.12 -17.22
CA GLU A 80 24.35 32.68 -16.17
C GLU A 80 23.35 31.67 -16.78
N GLY A 81 23.51 30.40 -16.42
CA GLY A 81 22.46 29.39 -16.61
C GLY A 81 21.41 29.59 -15.52
N THR A 82 20.19 29.89 -15.93
CA THR A 82 19.06 30.13 -15.04
C THR A 82 18.64 28.84 -14.33
N THR A 83 19.01 28.77 -13.06
CA THR A 83 18.53 27.82 -12.06
C THR A 83 17.04 28.07 -11.80
N TRP A 84 16.19 27.08 -12.03
CA TRP A 84 14.85 27.04 -11.42
C TRP A 84 15.01 26.72 -9.94
N GLN A 85 15.00 27.75 -9.09
CA GLN A 85 14.88 27.60 -7.65
C GLN A 85 13.40 27.51 -7.27
N ASN A 86 13.01 26.38 -6.67
CA ASN A 86 11.74 26.23 -5.97
C ASN A 86 11.95 26.64 -4.51
N PRO A 87 11.34 27.74 -4.00
CA PRO A 87 11.62 28.22 -2.66
C PRO A 87 10.66 27.55 -1.67
N GLN A 88 11.07 26.44 -1.02
CA GLN A 88 10.66 26.14 0.37
C GLN A 88 11.20 24.85 1.03
N TYR A 89 12.06 24.05 0.40
CA TYR A 89 12.68 22.90 1.10
C TYR A 89 14.20 22.97 0.97
N GLY A 90 14.83 23.64 1.95
CA GLY A 90 16.26 23.86 1.93
C GLY A 90 16.80 24.30 3.28
N LEU A 91 16.67 23.45 4.29
CA LEU A 91 17.55 23.49 5.45
C LEU A 91 18.03 22.05 5.75
N PRO A 92 19.35 21.81 5.89
CA PRO A 92 19.84 20.54 6.39
C PRO A 92 19.40 20.40 7.85
N HIS A 93 18.60 19.37 8.13
CA HIS A 93 18.34 18.98 9.52
C HIS A 93 19.67 18.61 10.16
N PRO A 94 20.07 19.23 11.29
CA PRO A 94 21.23 18.76 12.02
C PRO A 94 20.94 17.34 12.50
N ALA A 95 21.91 16.45 12.33
CA ALA A 95 21.88 15.12 12.93
C ALA A 95 21.66 15.28 14.43
N ILE A 96 20.43 15.03 14.89
CA ILE A 96 20.14 14.97 16.32
C ILE A 96 20.75 13.66 16.81
N ALA A 97 21.98 13.75 17.32
CA ALA A 97 22.53 12.71 18.17
C ALA A 97 21.55 12.50 19.33
N SER A 98 20.87 11.36 19.34
CA SER A 98 19.95 10.99 20.41
C SER A 98 20.75 10.83 21.71
N PRO A 99 20.44 11.58 22.78
CA PRO A 99 21.10 11.42 24.07
C PRO A 99 20.63 10.16 24.84
N PHE A 100 19.79 9.32 24.22
CA PHE A 100 19.24 8.10 24.80
C PHE A 100 19.61 6.81 24.05
N ALA A 101 20.68 6.82 23.25
CA ALA A 101 21.35 5.59 22.81
C ALA A 101 22.09 4.91 23.97
N SER A 102 21.36 4.59 25.05
CA SER A 102 21.77 3.56 25.98
C SER A 102 21.69 2.26 25.19
N ALA A 103 22.86 1.69 24.88
CA ALA A 103 22.98 0.34 24.34
C ALA A 103 22.16 -0.59 25.24
N ARG A 104 20.99 -1.02 24.76
CA ARG A 104 20.24 -2.10 25.40
C ARG A 104 21.07 -3.36 25.20
N ASP A 105 21.46 -3.95 26.33
CA ASP A 105 22.25 -5.16 26.40
C ASP A 105 21.57 -6.28 25.61
N HIS A 106 22.32 -6.92 24.71
CA HIS A 106 21.81 -7.96 23.82
C HIS A 106 21.68 -9.27 24.60
N GLY A 107 20.53 -9.49 25.23
CA GLY A 107 20.26 -10.77 25.91
C GLY A 107 18.93 -10.89 26.66
N GLU A 108 18.20 -9.80 26.92
CA GLU A 108 16.90 -9.90 27.59
C GLU A 108 15.79 -10.23 26.58
N GLU A 109 15.04 -11.30 26.84
CA GLU A 109 13.75 -11.54 26.17
C GLU A 109 12.94 -10.24 26.25
N GLU A 110 12.66 -9.66 25.09
CA GLU A 110 11.96 -8.39 25.02
C GLU A 110 10.54 -8.65 25.51
N THR A 111 10.20 -8.04 26.64
CA THR A 111 8.91 -8.27 27.30
C THR A 111 8.05 -7.02 27.34
N ILE A 112 6.75 -7.19 27.15
CA ILE A 112 5.75 -6.12 27.21
C ILE A 112 4.91 -6.27 28.46
N SER A 113 4.66 -5.16 29.13
CA SER A 113 3.77 -5.06 30.29
C SER A 113 2.36 -4.77 29.81
N VAL A 114 1.45 -5.73 29.97
CA VAL A 114 0.06 -5.62 29.50
C VAL A 114 -0.91 -5.66 30.69
N PRO A 115 -1.93 -4.78 30.76
CA PRO A 115 -2.98 -4.88 31.77
C PRO A 115 -3.65 -6.25 31.73
N PHE A 116 -3.84 -6.89 32.88
CA PHE A 116 -4.45 -8.23 32.95
C PHE A 116 -5.80 -8.31 32.23
N SER A 117 -6.65 -7.27 32.34
CA SER A 117 -7.94 -7.21 31.66
C SER A 117 -7.82 -7.24 30.14
N LEU A 118 -6.75 -6.63 29.59
CA LEU A 118 -6.50 -6.65 28.16
C LEU A 118 -5.97 -8.02 27.73
N LEU A 119 -5.06 -8.60 28.51
CA LEU A 119 -4.55 -9.96 28.24
C LEU A 119 -5.67 -11.00 28.27
N ASP A 120 -6.53 -10.95 29.30
CA ASP A 120 -7.69 -11.84 29.44
C ASP A 120 -8.61 -11.71 28.22
N ALA A 121 -8.99 -10.47 27.86
CA ALA A 121 -9.82 -10.22 26.69
C ALA A 121 -9.21 -10.76 25.38
N LEU A 122 -7.90 -10.61 25.19
CA LEU A 122 -7.20 -11.14 24.01
C LEU A 122 -7.22 -12.68 24.00
N LEU A 123 -6.92 -13.32 25.13
CA LEU A 123 -6.88 -14.78 25.22
C LEU A 123 -8.26 -15.43 25.09
N THR A 124 -9.32 -14.78 25.57
CA THR A 124 -10.69 -15.28 25.45
C THR A 124 -11.30 -15.02 24.08
N SER A 125 -10.79 -14.02 23.35
CA SER A 125 -11.30 -13.68 22.01
C SER A 125 -10.62 -14.55 20.94
N PRO A 126 -11.37 -15.06 19.95
CA PRO A 126 -10.79 -15.66 18.76
C PRO A 126 -9.83 -14.71 18.05
N VAL A 127 -8.80 -15.25 17.38
CA VAL A 127 -7.74 -14.45 16.74
C VAL A 127 -8.29 -13.41 15.76
N TRP A 128 -9.33 -13.77 14.99
CA TRP A 128 -9.94 -12.88 14.01
C TRP A 128 -10.72 -11.71 14.62
N GLN A 129 -11.03 -11.73 15.92
CA GLN A 129 -11.70 -10.63 16.63
C GLN A 129 -10.71 -9.69 17.34
N ARG A 130 -9.41 -10.01 17.34
CA ARG A 130 -8.38 -9.21 17.99
C ARG A 130 -7.96 -8.07 17.07
N THR A 131 -8.61 -6.92 17.18
CA THR A 131 -8.30 -5.73 16.36
C THR A 131 -7.21 -4.85 16.99
N PRO A 132 -6.36 -4.17 16.21
CA PRO A 132 -5.32 -3.30 16.74
C PRO A 132 -5.84 -2.14 17.57
N ARG A 133 -5.06 -1.77 18.59
CA ARG A 133 -5.32 -0.61 19.45
C ARG A 133 -4.82 0.66 18.75
N ARG A 134 -5.56 1.09 17.73
CA ARG A 134 -5.27 2.32 17.00
C ARG A 134 -5.58 3.55 17.86
N ARG A 135 -4.66 4.51 17.86
CA ARG A 135 -4.93 5.89 18.28
C ARG A 135 -5.74 6.54 17.17
N LEU A 136 -7.06 6.48 17.30
CA LEU A 136 -7.93 7.39 16.57
C LEU A 136 -7.58 8.77 17.11
N SER A 137 -6.91 9.60 16.34
CA SER A 137 -6.80 11.03 16.66
C SER A 137 -8.22 11.49 16.98
N SER A 138 -8.39 12.23 18.07
CA SER A 138 -9.71 12.68 18.51
C SER A 138 -10.48 13.19 17.30
N LEU A 139 -11.68 12.63 17.05
CA LEU A 139 -12.56 12.94 15.91
C LEU A 139 -12.95 14.44 15.81
N THR A 140 -12.34 15.30 16.63
CA THR A 140 -12.65 16.70 16.86
C THR A 140 -11.46 17.65 16.83
N GLU A 141 -10.20 17.22 16.68
CA GLU A 141 -9.06 18.16 16.70
C GLU A 141 -8.15 18.07 15.47
N ILE A 142 -8.39 19.05 14.58
CA ILE A 142 -7.42 19.81 13.77
C ILE A 142 -6.80 19.07 12.57
N LEU A 143 -7.24 19.54 11.40
CA LEU A 143 -6.80 19.30 10.02
C LEU A 143 -7.26 17.97 9.36
N PRO A 144 -7.74 18.03 8.11
CA PRO A 144 -8.18 16.87 7.36
C PRO A 144 -6.95 16.08 6.87
N GLU A 145 -6.26 15.38 7.76
CA GLU A 145 -5.33 14.36 7.27
C GLU A 145 -6.16 13.26 6.57
N PRO A 146 -5.75 12.78 5.39
CA PRO A 146 -6.44 11.71 4.68
C PRO A 146 -6.66 10.45 5.52
N ASN A 147 -5.76 10.20 6.49
CA ASN A 147 -5.86 9.08 7.43
C ASN A 147 -7.09 9.19 8.34
N HIS A 148 -7.48 10.41 8.76
CA HIS A 148 -8.67 10.60 9.59
C HIS A 148 -9.93 10.18 8.85
N HIS A 149 -10.00 10.40 7.52
CA HIS A 149 -11.16 10.02 6.73
C HIS A 149 -11.28 8.50 6.63
N PHE A 150 -10.16 7.80 6.42
CA PHE A 150 -10.15 6.34 6.40
C PHE A 150 -10.61 5.78 7.75
N ASP A 151 -9.97 6.18 8.85
CA ASP A 151 -10.29 5.68 10.19
C ASP A 151 -11.73 6.02 10.61
N ALA A 152 -12.20 7.23 10.32
CA ALA A 152 -13.58 7.64 10.58
C ALA A 152 -14.60 6.84 9.75
N THR A 153 -14.31 6.59 8.47
CA THR A 153 -15.17 5.78 7.60
C THR A 153 -15.23 4.33 8.09
N ILE A 154 -14.09 3.73 8.46
CA ILE A 154 -14.06 2.39 9.07
C ILE A 154 -14.91 2.36 10.34
N HIS A 155 -14.77 3.38 11.21
CA HIS A 155 -15.54 3.47 12.43
C HIS A 155 -17.05 3.57 12.15
N GLU A 156 -17.47 4.48 11.25
CA GLU A 156 -18.86 4.66 10.86
C GLU A 156 -19.47 3.36 10.29
N LEU A 157 -18.74 2.69 9.39
CA LEU A 157 -19.19 1.43 8.78
C LEU A 157 -19.26 0.31 9.81
N SER A 158 -18.33 0.25 10.78
CA SER A 158 -18.36 -0.75 11.85
C SER A 158 -19.60 -0.64 12.74
N LEU A 159 -20.14 0.58 12.94
CA LEU A 159 -21.38 0.81 13.67
C LEU A 159 -22.62 0.30 12.90
N ARG A 160 -22.53 0.11 11.59
CA ARG A 160 -23.60 -0.36 10.69
C ARG A 160 -23.26 -1.68 10.02
N ARG A 161 -22.46 -2.54 10.67
CA ARG A 161 -21.93 -3.79 10.11
C ARG A 161 -22.93 -4.70 9.38
N HIS A 162 -24.22 -4.68 9.79
CA HIS A 162 -25.27 -5.49 9.16
C HIS A 162 -25.58 -5.06 7.72
N ASP A 163 -25.35 -3.79 7.37
CA ASP A 163 -25.61 -3.24 6.04
C ASP A 163 -24.35 -3.26 5.15
N VAL A 164 -23.17 -3.50 5.73
CA VAL A 164 -21.89 -3.40 5.02
C VAL A 164 -21.78 -4.41 3.88
N SER A 165 -22.32 -5.62 4.03
CA SER A 165 -22.28 -6.62 2.93
C SER A 165 -23.13 -6.22 1.72
N VAL A 166 -24.04 -5.25 1.88
CA VAL A 166 -24.88 -4.73 0.79
C VAL A 166 -24.12 -3.66 -0.01
N VAL A 167 -23.26 -2.89 0.65
CA VAL A 167 -22.60 -1.70 0.09
C VAL A 167 -21.12 -1.96 -0.26
N CYS A 168 -20.45 -2.81 0.52
CA CYS A 168 -19.05 -3.19 0.34
C CYS A 168 -18.96 -4.67 -0.06
N HIS A 169 -18.46 -4.93 -1.26
CA HIS A 169 -18.22 -6.28 -1.74
C HIS A 169 -17.04 -6.95 -1.00
N ALA A 170 -17.06 -8.27 -0.85
CA ALA A 170 -15.98 -9.00 -0.18
C ALA A 170 -14.62 -8.82 -0.88
N ARG A 171 -14.62 -8.69 -2.22
CA ARG A 171 -13.44 -8.32 -3.01
C ARG A 171 -13.66 -6.95 -3.65
N PRO A 172 -12.65 -6.06 -3.62
CA PRO A 172 -12.77 -4.77 -4.27
C PRO A 172 -12.84 -4.93 -5.79
N GLN A 173 -13.61 -4.06 -6.44
CA GLN A 173 -13.52 -3.88 -7.88
C GLN A 173 -12.32 -2.99 -8.19
N PRO A 174 -11.43 -3.37 -9.13
CA PRO A 174 -10.23 -2.60 -9.45
C PRO A 174 -10.49 -1.12 -9.77
N VAL A 175 -11.59 -0.84 -10.47
CA VAL A 175 -11.96 0.54 -10.85
C VAL A 175 -12.37 1.37 -9.64
N ASP A 176 -13.12 0.79 -8.71
CA ASP A 176 -13.63 1.50 -7.53
C ASP A 176 -12.49 1.92 -6.59
N ILE A 177 -11.50 1.04 -6.37
CA ILE A 177 -10.38 1.34 -5.45
C ILE A 177 -9.36 2.31 -6.06
N LEU A 178 -9.26 2.39 -7.39
CA LEU A 178 -8.34 3.30 -8.07
C LEU A 178 -8.90 4.70 -8.20
N TYR A 179 -10.20 4.82 -8.52
CA TYR A 179 -10.80 6.09 -8.91
C TYR A 179 -11.91 6.56 -7.98
N GLY A 180 -12.46 5.69 -7.14
CA GLY A 180 -13.63 5.98 -6.33
C GLY A 180 -14.86 6.25 -7.20
N GLY A 181 -15.81 7.03 -6.65
CA GLY A 181 -17.05 7.43 -7.34
C GLY A 181 -18.10 6.33 -7.45
N SER A 182 -17.92 5.22 -6.73
CA SER A 182 -18.88 4.11 -6.66
C SER A 182 -19.82 4.27 -5.47
N ASP A 183 -20.79 3.37 -5.32
CA ASP A 183 -21.61 3.29 -4.09
C ASP A 183 -20.85 2.67 -2.91
N ASN A 184 -19.60 2.21 -3.11
CA ASN A 184 -18.78 1.55 -2.10
C ASN A 184 -17.97 2.60 -1.30
N PRO A 185 -18.38 2.97 -0.07
CA PRO A 185 -17.77 4.04 0.70
C PRO A 185 -16.32 3.72 1.10
N LEU A 186 -16.01 2.44 1.33
CA LEU A 186 -14.65 2.01 1.64
C LEU A 186 -13.72 2.19 0.45
N ALA A 187 -14.16 1.81 -0.75
CA ALA A 187 -13.36 2.01 -1.96
C ALA A 187 -13.14 3.50 -2.25
N ASN A 188 -14.18 4.32 -2.07
CA ASN A 188 -14.10 5.77 -2.29
C ASN A 188 -13.12 6.46 -1.34
N VAL A 189 -13.12 6.12 -0.05
CA VAL A 189 -12.18 6.73 0.91
C VAL A 189 -10.74 6.28 0.66
N ILE A 190 -10.54 5.03 0.23
CA ILE A 190 -9.22 4.53 -0.18
C ILE A 190 -8.73 5.28 -1.41
N ALA A 191 -9.54 5.38 -2.47
CA ALA A 191 -9.18 6.10 -3.68
C ALA A 191 -8.83 7.57 -3.38
N ALA A 192 -9.62 8.25 -2.56
CA ALA A 192 -9.35 9.62 -2.14
C ALA A 192 -8.03 9.72 -1.37
N LYS A 193 -7.80 8.85 -0.37
CA LYS A 193 -6.54 8.82 0.38
C LYS A 193 -5.33 8.57 -0.52
N MET A 194 -5.43 7.59 -1.40
CA MET A 194 -4.32 7.16 -2.24
C MET A 194 -4.03 8.14 -3.39
N SER A 195 -5.00 8.96 -3.80
CA SER A 195 -4.83 9.94 -4.89
C SER A 195 -3.81 11.04 -4.62
N ILE A 196 -3.50 11.31 -3.35
CA ILE A 196 -2.54 12.36 -2.98
C ILE A 196 -1.14 11.82 -2.65
N GLU A 197 -1.00 10.50 -2.55
CA GLU A 197 0.25 9.86 -2.16
C GLU A 197 1.19 9.75 -3.37
N PRO A 198 2.49 10.08 -3.23
CA PRO A 198 3.46 10.02 -4.32
C PRO A 198 3.94 8.57 -4.57
N ILE A 199 3.00 7.67 -4.82
CA ILE A 199 3.23 6.24 -4.98
C ILE A 199 3.15 5.86 -6.46
N LEU A 200 4.05 4.98 -6.90
CA LEU A 200 4.04 4.44 -8.26
C LEU A 200 2.81 3.54 -8.49
N ALA A 201 2.30 3.51 -9.72
CA ALA A 201 1.03 2.86 -10.04
C ALA A 201 0.89 1.39 -9.55
N PRO A 202 1.89 0.51 -9.69
CA PRO A 202 1.78 -0.87 -9.19
C PRO A 202 1.62 -0.93 -7.67
N GLU A 203 2.48 -0.25 -6.92
CA GLU A 203 2.42 -0.18 -5.46
C GLU A 203 1.15 0.52 -4.98
N HIS A 204 0.71 1.56 -5.70
CA HIS A 204 -0.53 2.29 -5.41
C HIS A 204 -1.73 1.36 -5.47
N PHE A 205 -1.84 0.58 -6.56
CA PHE A 205 -2.90 -0.42 -6.68
C PHE A 205 -2.80 -1.49 -5.58
N ALA A 206 -1.60 -2.03 -5.36
CA ALA A 206 -1.36 -3.07 -4.36
C ALA A 206 -1.75 -2.62 -2.95
N TRP A 207 -1.31 -1.44 -2.51
CA TRP A 207 -1.70 -0.88 -1.22
C TRP A 207 -3.19 -0.60 -1.15
N SER A 208 -3.80 -0.03 -2.20
CA SER A 208 -5.25 0.20 -2.23
C SER A 208 -6.04 -1.10 -2.02
N TRP A 209 -5.58 -2.18 -2.65
CA TRP A 209 -6.16 -3.51 -2.49
C TRP A 209 -6.01 -4.03 -1.06
N LEU A 210 -4.80 -3.99 -0.51
CA LEU A 210 -4.52 -4.45 0.86
C LEU A 210 -5.27 -3.63 1.92
N MET A 211 -5.35 -2.31 1.72
CA MET A 211 -6.15 -1.39 2.53
C MET A 211 -7.63 -1.77 2.52
N TYR A 212 -8.15 -2.18 1.38
CA TYR A 212 -9.54 -2.62 1.26
C TYR A 212 -9.80 -3.90 2.06
N LEU A 213 -8.95 -4.93 1.88
CA LEU A 213 -9.08 -6.19 2.62
C LEU A 213 -8.97 -5.95 4.14
N TYR A 214 -7.97 -5.17 4.55
CA TYR A 214 -7.73 -4.81 5.94
C TYR A 214 -8.90 -4.01 6.53
N GLY A 215 -9.38 -3.00 5.80
CA GLY A 215 -10.54 -2.20 6.18
C GLY A 215 -11.81 -3.05 6.33
N MET A 216 -12.06 -3.97 5.40
CA MET A 216 -13.19 -4.90 5.48
C MET A 216 -13.11 -5.77 6.73
N TRP A 217 -11.93 -6.25 7.11
CA TRP A 217 -11.74 -7.00 8.34
C TRP A 217 -11.96 -6.11 9.59
N LEU A 218 -11.46 -4.88 9.61
CA LEU A 218 -11.68 -3.96 10.72
C LEU A 218 -13.15 -3.58 10.92
N ILE A 219 -13.92 -3.47 9.83
CA ILE A 219 -15.35 -3.14 9.87
C ILE A 219 -16.18 -4.29 10.47
N ASP A 220 -15.89 -5.52 10.06
CA ASP A 220 -16.62 -6.72 10.47
C ASP A 220 -15.63 -7.90 10.63
N PRO A 221 -15.03 -8.05 11.83
CA PRO A 221 -13.93 -8.97 12.09
C PRO A 221 -14.43 -10.42 12.17
N THR A 222 -14.76 -10.98 11.01
CA THR A 222 -15.14 -12.38 10.79
C THR A 222 -13.92 -13.23 10.46
N GLN A 223 -14.03 -14.54 10.68
CA GLN A 223 -12.96 -15.49 10.38
C GLN A 223 -12.56 -15.44 8.90
N ASP A 224 -13.52 -15.51 7.98
CA ASP A 224 -13.27 -15.48 6.53
C ASP A 224 -12.50 -14.23 6.09
N ARG A 225 -12.84 -13.05 6.63
CA ARG A 225 -12.15 -11.79 6.28
C ARG A 225 -10.74 -11.74 6.85
N PHE A 226 -10.52 -12.30 8.03
CA PHE A 226 -9.19 -12.39 8.63
C PHE A 226 -8.29 -13.37 7.87
N GLU A 227 -8.84 -14.51 7.46
CA GLU A 227 -8.14 -15.52 6.66
C GLU A 227 -7.86 -15.03 5.22
N ALA A 228 -8.67 -14.11 4.70
CA ALA A 228 -8.41 -13.44 3.42
C ALA A 228 -7.24 -12.45 3.47
N LEU A 229 -6.82 -12.01 4.66
CA LEU A 229 -5.62 -11.18 4.81
C LEU A 229 -4.37 -12.04 4.62
N PRO A 230 -3.34 -11.52 3.94
CA PRO A 230 -2.02 -12.13 4.03
C PRO A 230 -1.57 -12.24 5.49
N SER A 231 -0.94 -13.35 5.86
CA SER A 231 -0.53 -13.62 7.25
C SER A 231 0.38 -12.53 7.81
N TRP A 232 1.22 -11.92 6.96
CA TRP A 232 2.09 -10.81 7.33
C TRP A 232 1.34 -9.50 7.64
N LEU A 233 0.06 -9.39 7.28
CA LEU A 233 -0.81 -8.26 7.58
C LEU A 233 -1.60 -8.45 8.88
N HIS A 234 -1.65 -9.67 9.43
CA HIS A 234 -2.25 -9.92 10.74
C HIS A 234 -1.60 -9.06 11.84
N PRO A 235 -2.33 -8.61 12.86
CA PRO A 235 -1.78 -7.78 13.92
C PRO A 235 -0.64 -8.45 14.67
N THR A 236 0.41 -7.68 14.99
CA THR A 236 1.44 -8.10 15.93
C THR A 236 0.95 -7.99 17.37
N THR A 237 1.67 -8.62 18.29
CA THR A 237 1.43 -8.48 19.73
C THR A 237 1.45 -7.01 20.17
N LEU A 238 2.39 -6.20 19.67
CA LEU A 238 2.46 -4.76 20.01
C LEU A 238 1.24 -4.01 19.49
N GLN A 239 0.76 -4.31 18.28
CA GLN A 239 -0.45 -3.67 17.75
C GLN A 239 -1.68 -3.99 18.60
N LEU A 240 -1.74 -5.18 19.22
CA LEU A 240 -2.83 -5.59 20.10
C LEU A 240 -2.70 -5.05 21.53
N SER A 241 -1.48 -4.77 22.00
CA SER A 241 -1.25 -4.32 23.38
C SER A 241 -1.13 -2.80 23.53
N GLU A 242 -0.45 -2.15 22.59
CA GLU A 242 -0.05 -0.73 22.68
C GLU A 242 -0.90 0.18 21.80
N LEU A 243 -1.18 1.38 22.32
CA LEU A 243 -1.91 2.41 21.57
C LEU A 243 -0.97 3.11 20.57
N HIS A 244 -1.19 2.92 19.26
CA HIS A 244 -0.25 3.35 18.22
C HIS A 244 -0.91 4.12 17.05
N PRO A 245 -0.14 4.87 16.23
CA PRO A 245 -0.69 5.53 15.04
C PRO A 245 -1.24 4.52 14.03
N SER A 246 -2.43 4.76 13.47
CA SER A 246 -3.07 3.86 12.50
C SER A 246 -2.24 3.61 11.23
N SER A 247 -1.35 4.53 10.88
CA SER A 247 -0.41 4.38 9.75
C SER A 247 0.57 3.21 9.92
N ALA A 248 0.79 2.72 11.14
CA ALA A 248 1.64 1.56 11.36
C ALA A 248 1.00 0.25 10.84
N ASP A 249 -0.33 0.16 10.79
CA ASP A 249 -1.03 -1.11 10.57
C ASP A 249 -0.78 -1.74 9.20
N LEU A 250 -0.59 -0.89 8.19
CA LEU A 250 -0.45 -1.26 6.78
C LEU A 250 1.01 -1.31 6.30
N VAL A 251 1.97 -1.15 7.22
CA VAL A 251 3.38 -1.39 6.89
C VAL A 251 3.61 -2.89 6.73
N ILE A 252 4.25 -3.26 5.62
CA ILE A 252 4.31 -4.64 5.12
C ILE A 252 4.95 -5.61 6.12
N TRP A 253 6.03 -5.21 6.78
CA TRP A 253 6.81 -6.10 7.64
C TRP A 253 6.40 -5.98 9.12
N PRO A 254 5.95 -7.07 9.78
CA PRO A 254 5.60 -7.09 11.20
C PRO A 254 6.67 -6.48 12.12
N VAL A 255 7.94 -6.82 11.90
CA VAL A 255 9.06 -6.28 12.69
C VAL A 255 9.15 -4.75 12.58
N MET A 256 8.94 -4.20 11.39
CA MET A 256 8.98 -2.76 11.16
C MET A 256 7.77 -2.07 11.80
N ARG A 257 6.58 -2.70 11.79
CA ARG A 257 5.41 -2.21 12.53
C ARG A 257 5.71 -2.05 14.01
N ASP A 258 6.29 -3.08 14.62
CA ASP A 258 6.68 -3.04 16.02
C ASP A 258 7.71 -1.93 16.29
N ASN A 259 8.70 -1.76 15.41
CA ASN A 259 9.67 -0.67 15.54
C ASN A 259 9.02 0.71 15.40
N ILE A 260 8.09 0.90 14.46
CA ILE A 260 7.32 2.15 14.34
C ILE A 260 6.56 2.43 15.63
N ILE A 261 5.90 1.44 16.21
CA ILE A 261 5.17 1.59 17.48
C ILE A 261 6.12 2.08 18.57
N ARG A 262 7.28 1.45 18.72
CA ARG A 262 8.31 1.81 19.73
C ARG A 262 8.87 3.21 19.54
N TYR A 263 9.16 3.61 18.31
CA TYR A 263 9.89 4.86 18.03
C TYR A 263 9.00 6.04 17.63
N SER A 264 7.70 5.83 17.43
CA SER A 264 6.75 6.83 16.94
C SER A 264 6.71 8.13 17.75
N ALA A 265 6.96 8.07 19.06
CA ALA A 265 6.97 9.26 19.91
C ALA A 265 8.24 10.13 19.73
N THR A 266 9.29 9.58 19.12
CA THR A 266 10.61 10.21 19.01
C THR A 266 10.97 10.63 17.59
N LEU A 267 10.23 10.17 16.59
CA LEU A 267 10.49 10.42 15.18
C LEU A 267 9.44 11.34 14.58
N ASP A 268 9.83 12.10 13.57
CA ASP A 268 8.88 12.77 12.70
C ASP A 268 8.20 11.72 11.81
N MET A 269 7.02 11.28 12.24
CA MET A 269 6.27 10.23 11.55
C MET A 269 5.79 10.65 10.16
N ALA A 270 5.63 11.96 9.88
CA ALA A 270 5.27 12.44 8.56
C ALA A 270 6.46 12.29 7.59
N ALA A 271 7.67 12.63 8.06
CA ALA A 271 8.90 12.41 7.29
C ALA A 271 9.21 10.91 7.09
N VAL A 272 8.98 10.07 8.11
CA VAL A 272 9.11 8.61 8.00
C VAL A 272 8.15 8.07 6.94
N HIS A 273 6.88 8.44 7.02
CA HIS A 273 5.86 8.02 6.06
C HIS A 273 6.21 8.44 4.63
N SER A 274 6.58 9.71 4.45
CA SER A 274 6.95 10.26 3.14
C SER A 274 8.12 9.51 2.51
N LEU A 275 9.16 9.19 3.30
CA LEU A 275 10.28 8.39 2.78
C LEU A 275 9.86 6.94 2.53
N PHE A 276 9.04 6.35 3.40
CA PHE A 276 8.57 4.97 3.26
C PHE A 276 7.82 4.76 1.94
N VAL A 277 6.81 5.58 1.65
CA VAL A 277 6.03 5.46 0.39
C VAL A 277 6.92 5.68 -0.84
N CYS A 278 7.94 6.53 -0.72
CA CYS A 278 8.91 6.79 -1.77
C CYS A 278 9.99 5.71 -1.91
N THR A 279 10.12 4.76 -1.00
CA THR A 279 11.22 3.76 -1.01
C THR A 279 10.74 2.31 -0.94
N CYS A 280 9.49 2.07 -0.55
CA CYS A 280 8.90 0.75 -0.57
C CYS A 280 8.44 0.41 -1.99
N ARG A 281 8.88 -0.75 -2.50
CA ARG A 281 8.79 -1.14 -3.91
C ARG A 281 8.44 -2.60 -4.05
N LEU A 282 7.79 -2.93 -5.17
CA LEU A 282 7.48 -4.29 -5.59
C LEU A 282 8.49 -4.77 -6.64
N ARG A 283 9.23 -5.83 -6.29
CA ARG A 283 10.18 -6.51 -7.17
C ARG A 283 9.46 -7.07 -8.40
N GLY A 284 9.95 -6.72 -9.59
CA GLY A 284 9.39 -7.19 -10.86
C GLY A 284 8.04 -6.57 -11.26
N ALA A 285 7.59 -5.52 -10.55
CA ALA A 285 6.29 -4.90 -10.80
C ALA A 285 6.35 -3.56 -11.56
N PHE A 286 7.54 -3.01 -11.81
CA PHE A 286 7.71 -1.63 -12.32
C PHE A 286 6.87 -1.32 -13.58
N ASN A 287 6.76 -2.27 -14.51
CA ASN A 287 5.93 -2.18 -15.72
C ASN A 287 4.80 -3.22 -15.75
N ALA A 288 4.40 -3.73 -14.59
CA ALA A 288 3.37 -4.76 -14.53
C ALA A 288 2.00 -4.22 -14.94
N LYS A 289 1.28 -5.02 -15.71
CA LYS A 289 -0.14 -4.83 -15.95
C LYS A 289 -0.88 -5.44 -14.77
N PHE A 290 -1.53 -4.60 -13.96
CA PHE A 290 -2.27 -5.03 -12.77
C PHE A 290 -3.78 -5.20 -13.04
N ILE A 291 -4.28 -4.68 -14.16
CA ILE A 291 -5.67 -4.87 -14.61
C ILE A 291 -5.67 -5.46 -16.02
N LYS A 292 -6.53 -6.45 -16.22
CA LYS A 292 -6.81 -7.06 -17.52
C LYS A 292 -8.28 -6.84 -17.88
N ARG A 293 -8.56 -6.80 -19.19
CA ARG A 293 -9.93 -6.77 -19.69
C ARG A 293 -10.40 -8.19 -19.95
N THR A 294 -11.58 -8.55 -19.45
CA THR A 294 -12.23 -9.82 -19.75
C THR A 294 -12.85 -9.77 -21.15
N ASN A 295 -13.25 -10.94 -21.66
CA ASN A 295 -13.95 -11.04 -22.94
C ASN A 295 -15.28 -10.27 -22.96
N ASN A 296 -15.89 -10.04 -21.79
CA ASN A 296 -17.15 -9.31 -21.65
C ASN A 296 -16.92 -7.79 -21.55
N GLY A 297 -15.67 -7.35 -21.50
CA GLY A 297 -15.29 -5.95 -21.40
C GLY A 297 -15.02 -5.45 -19.98
N ASP A 298 -15.27 -6.29 -18.96
CA ASP A 298 -15.06 -5.97 -17.55
C ASP A 298 -13.58 -5.87 -17.21
N LEU A 299 -13.25 -5.05 -16.22
CA LEU A 299 -11.89 -4.86 -15.72
C LEU A 299 -11.66 -5.74 -14.49
N GLU A 300 -10.75 -6.69 -14.61
CA GLU A 300 -10.40 -7.62 -13.53
C GLU A 300 -8.93 -7.44 -13.11
N LEU A 301 -8.64 -7.78 -11.86
CA LEU A 301 -7.27 -7.89 -11.37
C LEU A 301 -6.52 -8.97 -12.19
N ASP A 302 -5.33 -8.63 -12.63
CA ASP A 302 -4.42 -9.62 -13.20
C ASP A 302 -3.90 -10.57 -12.10
N THR A 303 -4.17 -11.86 -12.24
CA THR A 303 -3.80 -12.87 -11.24
C THR A 303 -2.29 -13.03 -11.07
N ALA A 304 -1.47 -12.71 -12.07
CA ALA A 304 -0.02 -12.74 -11.94
C ALA A 304 0.45 -11.55 -11.10
N PHE A 305 -0.15 -10.38 -11.29
CA PHE A 305 0.10 -9.22 -10.44
C PHE A 305 -0.37 -9.45 -9.00
N GLU A 306 -1.53 -10.08 -8.81
CA GLU A 306 -2.03 -10.46 -7.49
C GLU A 306 -1.03 -11.31 -6.70
N ARG A 307 -0.46 -12.33 -7.36
CA ARG A 307 0.58 -13.18 -6.74
C ARG A 307 1.82 -12.39 -6.36
N ILE A 308 2.15 -11.31 -7.06
CA ILE A 308 3.32 -10.48 -6.74
C ILE A 308 3.08 -9.72 -5.44
N PHE A 309 1.99 -8.97 -5.31
CA PHE A 309 1.84 -8.09 -4.14
C PHE A 309 1.35 -8.82 -2.87
N LEU A 310 0.76 -10.01 -2.99
CA LEU A 310 0.42 -10.83 -1.82
C LEU A 310 1.65 -11.56 -1.26
N ASP A 311 2.73 -11.68 -2.03
CA ASP A 311 3.99 -12.28 -1.62
C ASP A 311 4.90 -11.24 -0.94
N VAL A 312 5.14 -11.41 0.36
CA VAL A 312 5.96 -10.50 1.17
C VAL A 312 7.40 -10.38 0.66
N GLU A 313 7.94 -11.43 0.04
CA GLU A 313 9.31 -11.44 -0.49
C GLU A 313 9.47 -10.56 -1.73
N LYS A 314 8.35 -10.22 -2.39
CA LYS A 314 8.34 -9.26 -3.50
C LYS A 314 8.36 -7.83 -3.04
N TRP A 315 8.01 -7.55 -1.80
CA TRP A 315 8.18 -6.20 -1.24
C TRP A 315 9.63 -5.98 -0.83
N GLY A 316 10.13 -4.77 -1.06
CA GLY A 316 11.43 -4.36 -0.54
C GLY A 316 11.50 -2.86 -0.26
N LEU A 317 12.59 -2.46 0.38
CA LEU A 317 12.89 -1.08 0.75
C LEU A 317 14.21 -0.64 0.16
N LEU A 318 14.20 0.49 -0.54
CA LEU A 318 15.42 1.09 -1.05
C LEU A 318 16.39 1.50 0.06
N ASP A 319 17.67 1.41 -0.25
CA ASP A 319 18.81 1.71 0.62
C ASP A 319 18.66 2.98 1.45
N LYS A 320 18.12 4.04 0.84
CA LYS A 320 17.90 5.33 1.48
C LYS A 320 17.08 5.22 2.77
N PHE A 321 16.09 4.34 2.84
CA PHE A 321 15.28 4.15 4.05
C PHE A 321 16.11 3.52 5.17
N TRP A 322 16.91 2.50 4.84
CA TRP A 322 17.79 1.80 5.79
C TRP A 322 18.80 2.73 6.44
N VAL A 323 19.41 3.61 5.64
CA VAL A 323 20.40 4.58 6.12
C VAL A 323 19.75 5.69 6.94
N THR A 324 18.54 6.13 6.56
CA THR A 324 17.87 7.27 7.22
C THR A 324 17.21 6.86 8.54
N TYR A 325 16.62 5.67 8.61
CA TYR A 325 15.90 5.18 9.78
C TYR A 325 16.37 3.77 10.20
N PRO A 326 17.65 3.60 10.57
CA PRO A 326 18.22 2.29 10.92
C PRO A 326 17.47 1.58 12.07
N GLN A 327 16.93 2.35 13.03
CA GLN A 327 16.12 1.85 14.14
C GLN A 327 14.77 1.26 13.70
N LEU A 328 14.23 1.66 12.54
CA LEU A 328 12.98 1.11 12.02
C LEU A 328 13.19 -0.20 11.26
N VAL A 329 14.40 -0.41 10.74
CA VAL A 329 14.80 -1.63 10.02
C VAL A 329 15.63 -2.58 10.90
N GLU A 330 15.73 -2.30 12.20
CA GLU A 330 16.41 -3.19 13.15
C GLU A 330 15.72 -4.56 13.17
N LYS A 331 16.53 -5.63 13.09
CA LYS A 331 16.08 -7.04 13.03
C LYS A 331 15.27 -7.42 11.76
N LEU A 332 15.18 -6.54 10.76
CA LEU A 332 14.65 -6.93 9.44
C LEU A 332 15.67 -7.79 8.69
N ASP A 333 15.16 -8.73 7.91
CA ASP A 333 15.98 -9.53 6.98
C ASP A 333 16.64 -8.61 5.93
N GLN A 334 17.94 -8.79 5.71
CA GLN A 334 18.71 -7.98 4.76
C GLN A 334 18.26 -8.17 3.30
N SER A 335 17.59 -9.28 2.97
CA SER A 335 16.99 -9.52 1.64
C SER A 335 15.86 -8.54 1.30
N ILE A 336 15.28 -7.87 2.30
CA ILE A 336 14.29 -6.79 2.09
C ILE A 336 14.96 -5.55 1.46
N ARG A 337 16.26 -5.36 1.67
CA ARG A 337 17.00 -4.22 1.14
C ARG A 337 17.07 -4.30 -0.39
N MET A 338 16.76 -3.18 -1.02
CA MET A 338 16.78 -3.01 -2.47
C MET A 338 17.79 -1.94 -2.86
N SER A 339 18.52 -2.20 -3.93
CA SER A 339 19.27 -1.22 -4.67
C SER A 339 18.39 -0.64 -5.79
N ASP A 340 18.76 0.55 -6.30
CA ASP A 340 18.06 1.13 -7.46
C ASP A 340 18.16 0.24 -8.70
N ALA A 341 19.21 -0.61 -8.79
CA ALA A 341 19.37 -1.58 -9.86
C ALA A 341 18.29 -2.68 -9.83
N ASP A 342 17.72 -2.99 -8.67
CA ASP A 342 16.65 -3.99 -8.52
C ASP A 342 15.29 -3.49 -9.05
N LEU A 343 15.17 -2.21 -9.38
CA LEU A 343 13.96 -1.59 -9.92
C LEU A 343 13.87 -1.66 -11.44
N LEU A 344 14.98 -1.96 -12.11
CA LEU A 344 15.03 -2.07 -13.56
C LEU A 344 14.75 -3.52 -13.98
N PRO A 345 14.05 -3.74 -15.12
CA PRO A 345 13.93 -5.08 -15.67
C PRO A 345 15.33 -5.64 -16.00
N PRO A 346 15.54 -6.95 -15.83
CA PRO A 346 16.82 -7.61 -16.08
C PRO A 346 17.28 -7.53 -17.54
#